data_AF-A0A9D2DR35-F1
#
_entry.id   AF-A0A9D2DR35-F1
#
_cell.length_a   1.000
_cell.length_b   1.000
_cell.length_c   1.000
_cell.angle_alpha   90.00
_cell.angle_beta   90.00
_cell.angle_gamma   90.00
#
_symmetry.space_group_name_H-M   'P 1'
#
loop_
_entity.id
_entity.type
_entity.pdbx_description
1 polymer ?
#
loop_
_entity_poly.entity_id
_entity_poly.type
_entity_poly.pdbx_seq_one_letter_code
_entity_poly.pdbx_strand_id
1 'polypeptide(L)'
;QALDVPDIDSQIGLMHTLFTLEDVYGLTISEADGEVCLKVNKDKGKEAYELLQMLHAWKEQADKLSASEISKDDYDRWRYYYPKYDTTQLWAKVPSQELSDTLVEAFQDKLKKDE
;
A
#
# COMPACT_ATOMS: atom_id res chain seq x y z
N GLN A 1 25.55 12.42 7.65
CA GLN A 1 24.71 12.82 6.49
C GLN A 1 23.29 12.52 6.91
N ALA A 2 22.63 13.50 7.50
CA ALA A 2 21.62 14.32 6.82
C ALA A 2 20.44 13.45 6.37
N LEU A 3 19.45 13.37 7.26
CA LEU A 3 18.01 13.28 6.99
C LEU A 3 17.65 13.01 5.53
N ASP A 4 17.17 11.81 5.23
CA ASP A 4 16.27 11.65 4.09
C ASP A 4 15.18 10.65 4.47
N VAL A 5 13.93 11.03 4.18
CA VAL A 5 12.82 10.10 3.93
C VAL A 5 13.40 8.85 3.28
N PRO A 6 13.07 7.60 3.69
CA PRO A 6 13.62 6.42 3.03
C PRO A 6 13.45 6.64 1.54
N ASP A 7 14.58 6.78 0.85
CA ASP A 7 14.60 7.17 -0.55
C ASP A 7 13.95 6.02 -1.31
N ILE A 8 12.63 6.11 -1.50
CA ILE A 8 11.86 5.11 -2.23
C ILE A 8 12.33 5.06 -3.68
N ASP A 9 13.02 6.11 -4.14
CA ASP A 9 13.63 6.19 -5.46
C ASP A 9 14.94 5.36 -5.51
N SER A 10 15.49 4.97 -4.36
CA SER A 10 16.57 3.98 -4.26
C SER A 10 16.03 2.56 -4.06
N GLN A 11 16.72 1.59 -4.67
CA GLN A 11 16.38 0.17 -4.51
C GLN A 11 16.47 -0.30 -3.04
N ILE A 12 17.42 0.27 -2.28
CA ILE A 12 17.61 -0.06 -0.86
C ILE A 12 16.45 0.51 -0.03
N GLY A 13 16.06 1.77 -0.25
CA GLY A 13 14.92 2.38 0.44
C GLY A 13 13.59 1.71 0.10
N LEU A 14 13.41 1.26 -1.15
CA LEU A 14 12.27 0.42 -1.55
C LEU A 14 12.21 -0.88 -0.72
N MET A 15 13.32 -1.59 -0.58
CA MET A 15 13.35 -2.83 0.21
C MET A 15 13.05 -2.61 1.70
N HIS A 16 13.61 -1.58 2.32
CA HIS A 16 13.29 -1.22 3.71
C HIS A 16 11.82 -0.86 3.91
N THR A 17 11.21 -0.25 2.89
CA THR A 17 9.75 0.01 2.87
C THR A 17 8.97 -1.30 2.88
N LEU A 18 9.32 -2.25 2.01
CA LEU A 18 8.68 -3.58 1.96
C LEU A 18 8.82 -4.35 3.29
N PHE A 19 9.99 -4.32 3.93
CA PHE A 19 10.18 -4.95 5.23
C PHE A 19 9.30 -4.32 6.32
N THR A 20 9.14 -2.99 6.30
CA THR A 20 8.24 -2.31 7.25
C THR A 20 6.78 -2.70 7.01
N LEU A 21 6.38 -2.87 5.74
CA LEU A 21 5.04 -3.37 5.41
C LEU A 21 4.82 -4.83 5.83
N GLU A 22 5.87 -5.66 5.82
CA GLU A 22 5.83 -7.02 6.37
C GLU A 22 5.56 -7.00 7.88
N ASP A 23 6.30 -6.17 8.62
CA ASP A 23 6.17 -6.06 10.07
C ASP A 23 4.81 -5.50 10.51
N VAL A 24 4.33 -4.43 9.85
CA VAL A 24 3.16 -3.67 10.30
C VAL A 24 1.86 -4.14 9.64
N TYR A 25 1.88 -4.43 8.34
CA TYR A 25 0.68 -4.72 7.55
C TYR A 25 0.58 -6.19 7.12
N GLY A 26 1.46 -7.06 7.63
CA GLY A 26 1.43 -8.48 7.31
C GLY A 26 1.69 -8.79 5.85
N LEU A 27 2.44 -7.93 5.14
CA LEU A 27 2.97 -8.25 3.82
C LEU A 27 3.87 -9.50 3.94
N THR A 28 3.82 -10.38 2.95
CA THR A 28 4.65 -11.57 2.88
C THR A 28 5.12 -11.81 1.45
N ILE A 29 6.21 -12.55 1.32
CA ILE A 29 6.75 -12.99 0.02
C ILE A 29 6.35 -14.44 -0.25
N SER A 30 6.01 -14.75 -1.50
CA SER A 30 5.69 -16.10 -1.95
C SER A 30 6.09 -16.29 -3.41
N GLU A 31 6.10 -17.53 -3.87
CA GLU A 31 6.32 -17.86 -5.28
C GLU A 31 5.00 -18.37 -5.90
N ALA A 32 4.67 -17.88 -7.10
CA ALA A 32 3.55 -18.37 -7.90
C ALA A 32 3.92 -18.26 -9.38
N ASP A 33 3.66 -19.31 -10.15
CA ASP A 33 3.92 -19.35 -11.60
C ASP A 33 5.36 -19.00 -12.00
N GLY A 34 6.34 -19.28 -11.12
CA GLY A 34 7.76 -18.95 -11.32
C GLY A 34 8.12 -17.49 -11.05
N GLU A 35 7.17 -16.69 -10.57
CA GLU A 35 7.36 -15.29 -10.20
C GLU A 35 7.35 -15.10 -8.68
N VAL A 36 8.16 -14.17 -8.21
CA VAL A 36 8.15 -13.73 -6.80
C VAL A 36 6.99 -12.75 -6.63
N CYS A 37 6.05 -13.08 -5.75
CA CYS A 37 4.85 -12.29 -5.50
C CYS A 37 4.80 -11.81 -4.05
N LEU A 38 4.36 -10.56 -3.88
CA LEU A 38 3.94 -10.04 -2.58
C LEU A 38 2.49 -10.44 -2.31
N LYS A 39 2.20 -10.86 -1.09
CA LYS A 39 0.85 -11.21 -0.60
C LYS A 39 0.60 -10.56 0.75
N VAL A 40 -0.66 -10.41 1.14
CA VAL A 40 -1.01 -9.93 2.48
C VAL A 40 -1.60 -11.09 3.27
N ASN A 41 -1.00 -11.37 4.43
CA ASN A 41 -1.56 -12.33 5.38
C ASN A 41 -2.60 -11.64 6.27
N LYS A 42 -3.88 -11.74 5.90
CA LYS A 42 -5.00 -11.15 6.66
C LYS A 42 -5.09 -11.61 8.12
N ASP A 43 -4.49 -12.75 8.46
CA ASP A 43 -4.53 -13.29 9.83
C ASP A 43 -3.55 -12.56 10.77
N LYS A 44 -2.74 -11.62 10.25
CA LYS A 44 -1.79 -10.79 11.02
C LYS A 44 -2.43 -9.64 11.79
N GLY A 45 -3.73 -9.38 11.63
CA GLY A 45 -4.45 -8.37 12.41
C GLY A 45 -5.26 -7.40 11.56
N LYS A 46 -5.73 -6.33 12.21
CA LYS A 46 -6.62 -5.33 11.61
C LYS A 46 -5.94 -4.59 10.46
N GLU A 47 -4.70 -4.20 10.64
CA GLU A 47 -3.89 -3.45 9.68
C GLU A 47 -3.70 -4.24 8.39
N ALA A 48 -3.43 -5.55 8.50
CA ALA A 48 -3.32 -6.45 7.36
C ALA A 48 -4.65 -6.62 6.62
N TYR A 49 -5.76 -6.72 7.35
CA TYR A 49 -7.09 -6.77 6.76
C TYR A 49 -7.41 -5.47 5.99
N GLU A 50 -7.10 -4.31 6.56
CA GLU A 50 -7.31 -3.00 5.94
C GLU A 50 -6.45 -2.82 4.68
N LEU A 51 -5.16 -3.21 4.72
CA LEU A 51 -4.30 -3.22 3.52
C LEU A 51 -4.88 -4.11 2.42
N LEU A 52 -5.36 -5.31 2.77
CA LEU A 52 -5.96 -6.23 1.80
C LEU A 52 -7.19 -5.61 1.10
N GLN A 53 -8.03 -4.86 1.82
CA GLN A 53 -9.16 -4.16 1.21
C GLN A 53 -8.70 -3.07 0.21
N MET A 54 -7.66 -2.30 0.56
CA MET A 54 -7.09 -1.29 -0.34
C MET A 54 -6.52 -1.91 -1.62
N LEU A 55 -5.83 -3.05 -1.50
CA LEU A 55 -5.32 -3.80 -2.65
C LEU A 55 -6.45 -4.36 -3.52
N HIS A 56 -7.57 -4.80 -2.93
CA HIS A 56 -8.75 -5.22 -3.70
C HIS A 56 -9.37 -4.08 -4.49
N ALA A 57 -9.51 -2.89 -3.89
CA ALA A 57 -10.00 -1.71 -4.60
C ALA A 57 -9.09 -1.35 -5.79
N TRP A 58 -7.77 -1.42 -5.60
CA TRP A 58 -6.82 -1.22 -6.69
C TRP A 58 -6.95 -2.30 -7.78
N LYS A 59 -7.05 -3.58 -7.40
CA LYS A 59 -7.23 -4.68 -8.35
C LYS A 59 -8.48 -4.52 -9.21
N GLU A 60 -9.60 -4.09 -8.63
CA GLU A 60 -10.84 -3.85 -9.37
C GLU A 60 -10.65 -2.76 -10.45
N GLN A 61 -9.96 -1.66 -10.13
CA GLN A 61 -9.68 -0.62 -11.12
C GLN A 61 -8.72 -1.09 -12.21
N ALA A 62 -7.72 -1.89 -11.86
CA ALA A 62 -6.81 -2.49 -12.84
C ALA A 62 -7.53 -3.48 -13.78
N ASP A 63 -8.50 -4.24 -13.26
CA ASP A 63 -9.34 -5.13 -14.05
C ASP A 63 -10.27 -4.38 -14.99
N LYS A 64 -10.92 -3.32 -14.51
CA LYS A 64 -11.73 -2.42 -15.35
C LYS A 64 -10.92 -1.81 -16.47
N LEU A 65 -9.68 -1.38 -16.20
CA LEU A 65 -8.77 -0.88 -17.23
C LEU A 65 -8.43 -1.98 -18.24
N SER A 66 -8.12 -3.19 -17.77
CA SER A 66 -7.76 -4.34 -18.62
C SER A 66 -8.93 -4.80 -19.50
N ALA A 67 -10.16 -4.68 -18.99
CA ALA A 67 -11.41 -4.96 -19.71
C ALA A 67 -11.86 -3.78 -20.61
N SER A 68 -11.12 -2.67 -20.65
CA SER A 68 -11.48 -1.44 -21.37
C SER A 68 -12.81 -0.81 -20.93
N GLU A 69 -13.26 -1.08 -19.69
CA GLU A 69 -14.44 -0.46 -19.08
C GLU A 69 -14.19 0.99 -18.67
N ILE A 70 -12.92 1.32 -18.38
CA ILE A 70 -12.46 2.69 -18.08
C ILE A 70 -11.27 3.05 -18.97
N SER A 71 -11.09 4.35 -19.21
CA SER A 71 -9.92 4.84 -19.94
C SER A 71 -8.66 4.84 -19.06
N LYS A 72 -7.49 4.93 -19.70
CA LYS A 72 -6.21 5.11 -19.00
C LYS A 72 -6.21 6.40 -18.16
N ASP A 73 -6.83 7.46 -18.67
CA ASP A 73 -6.96 8.75 -17.97
C ASP A 73 -7.85 8.64 -16.73
N ASP A 74 -8.96 7.89 -16.81
CA ASP A 74 -9.84 7.66 -15.66
C ASP A 74 -9.12 6.85 -14.57
N TYR A 75 -8.38 5.81 -14.97
CA TYR A 75 -7.56 5.02 -14.04
C TYR A 75 -6.46 5.85 -13.38
N ASP A 76 -5.74 6.67 -14.16
CA ASP A 76 -4.68 7.53 -13.64
C ASP A 76 -5.24 8.64 -12.73
N ARG A 77 -6.43 9.18 -13.07
CA ARG A 77 -7.18 10.10 -12.20
C ARG A 77 -7.58 9.43 -10.89
N TRP A 78 -8.08 8.19 -10.92
CA TRP A 78 -8.42 7.46 -9.70
C TRP A 78 -7.19 7.28 -8.80
N ARG A 79 -6.04 6.87 -9.37
CA ARG A 79 -4.78 6.74 -8.61
C ARG A 79 -4.31 8.05 -8.01
N TYR A 80 -4.35 9.15 -8.76
CA TYR A 80 -3.89 10.46 -8.29
C TYR A 80 -4.74 11.03 -7.15
N TYR A 81 -6.04 10.77 -7.18
CA TYR A 81 -6.99 11.31 -6.18
C TYR A 81 -7.46 10.26 -5.18
N TYR A 82 -6.86 9.06 -5.13
CA TYR A 82 -7.20 8.04 -4.15
C TYR A 82 -7.09 8.61 -2.71
N PRO A 83 -8.05 8.34 -1.81
CA PRO A 83 -9.23 7.48 -1.94
C PRO A 83 -10.52 8.21 -2.40
N LYS A 84 -10.44 9.49 -2.81
CA LYS A 84 -11.62 10.35 -3.08
C LYS A 84 -12.59 9.78 -4.12
N TYR A 85 -12.08 9.08 -5.12
CA TYR A 85 -12.88 8.47 -6.20
C TYR A 85 -13.05 6.96 -6.05
N ASP A 86 -12.71 6.39 -4.88
CA ASP A 86 -12.97 4.98 -4.61
C ASP A 86 -14.47 4.73 -4.43
N THR A 87 -15.06 3.98 -5.35
CA THR A 87 -16.51 3.67 -5.37
C THR A 87 -16.83 2.32 -4.74
N THR A 88 -15.83 1.56 -4.29
CA THR A 88 -15.99 0.15 -3.93
C THR A 88 -16.86 -0.13 -2.70
N GLN A 89 -17.38 0.90 -1.99
CA GLN A 89 -18.19 0.78 -0.76
C GLN A 89 -17.58 -0.09 0.36
N LEU A 90 -16.40 -0.67 0.17
CA LEU A 90 -15.56 -1.27 1.21
C LEU A 90 -15.23 -0.25 2.31
N TRP A 91 -15.37 1.02 1.96
CA TRP A 91 -15.16 2.20 2.77
C TRP A 91 -16.49 2.77 3.28
N ALA A 92 -17.06 2.14 4.31
CA ALA A 92 -18.00 2.86 5.18
C ALA A 92 -17.28 3.94 6.02
N LYS A 93 -15.94 3.87 6.10
CA LYS A 93 -15.07 4.89 6.69
C LYS A 93 -13.80 5.00 5.86
N VAL A 94 -13.45 6.24 5.49
CA VAL A 94 -12.09 6.77 5.20
C VAL A 94 -11.03 5.95 5.94
N PRO A 95 -9.80 5.64 5.42
CA PRO A 95 -8.94 4.78 6.23
C PRO A 95 -8.75 5.57 7.53
N SER A 96 -8.81 4.93 8.70
CA SER A 96 -8.77 5.73 9.93
C SER A 96 -7.57 6.67 9.79
N GLN A 97 -7.74 7.94 10.13
CA GLN A 97 -6.63 8.89 10.10
C GLN A 97 -5.43 8.25 10.82
N GLU A 98 -5.69 7.44 11.85
CA GLU A 98 -4.77 6.49 12.49
C GLU A 98 -3.99 5.54 11.57
N LEU A 99 -4.51 4.93 10.50
CA LEU A 99 -3.71 4.06 9.61
C LEU A 99 -2.78 4.87 8.70
N SER A 100 -3.25 6.03 8.21
CA SER A 100 -2.40 7.00 7.50
C SER A 100 -1.33 7.55 8.44
N ASP A 101 -1.72 7.92 9.66
CA ASP A 101 -0.83 8.44 10.69
C ASP A 101 0.11 7.35 11.18
N THR A 102 -0.31 6.08 11.29
CA THR A 102 0.56 4.94 11.64
C THR A 102 1.58 4.67 10.53
N LEU A 103 1.21 4.78 9.25
CA LEU A 103 2.19 4.75 8.17
C LEU A 103 3.18 5.89 8.33
N VAL A 104 2.69 7.13 8.45
CA VAL A 104 3.53 8.33 8.60
C VAL A 104 4.42 8.24 9.84
N GLU A 105 3.90 7.79 10.96
CA GLU A 105 4.63 7.58 12.21
C GLU A 105 5.61 6.41 12.09
N ALA A 106 5.24 5.27 11.52
CA ALA A 106 6.19 4.17 11.30
C ALA A 106 7.36 4.60 10.41
N PHE A 107 7.11 5.49 9.43
CA PHE A 107 8.16 6.12 8.63
C PHE A 107 8.91 7.22 9.40
N GLN A 108 8.29 7.96 10.33
CA GLN A 108 8.93 9.02 11.14
C GLN A 108 9.69 8.52 12.38
N ASP A 109 9.24 7.46 13.04
CA ASP A 109 9.85 6.91 14.25
C ASP A 109 11.14 6.15 13.91
N LYS A 110 11.20 5.56 12.71
CA LYS A 110 12.42 5.02 12.12
C LYS A 110 13.41 6.09 11.63
N LEU A 111 12.98 7.36 11.47
CA LEU A 111 13.88 8.50 11.21
C LEU A 111 14.51 9.07 12.49
N LYS A 112 13.97 8.76 13.67
CA LYS A 112 14.42 9.31 14.97
C LYS A 112 15.27 8.36 15.80
N LYS A 113 15.40 7.09 15.41
CA LYS A 113 16.09 6.05 16.22
C LYS A 113 17.59 5.87 15.93
N ASP A 114 18.14 6.60 14.95
CA ASP A 114 19.56 6.56 14.57
C ASP A 114 20.26 7.92 14.79
N GLU A 115 20.07 8.54 15.96
CA GLU A 115 21.02 9.52 16.56
C GLU A 115 21.85 8.87 17.68
#